data_AF-X1ELB4-F1
#
_entry.id   AF-X1ELB4-F1
#
_cell.length_a   1.000
_cell.length_b   1.000
_cell.length_c   1.000
_cell.angle_alpha   90.00
_cell.angle_beta   90.00
_cell.angle_gamma   90.00
#
_symmetry.space_group_name_H-M   'P 1'
#
loop_
_entity.id
_entity.type
_entity.pdbx_description
1 polymer ?
#
loop_
_entity_poly.entity_id
_entity_poly.type
_entity_poly.pdbx_seq_one_letter_code
_entity_poly.pdbx_strand_id
1 'polypeptide(L)' 'MTTNSNIPKENESMDENYVIETFNLTKRYKVRGKVEKLTALNSINLKVKEGEIFGLSNIQIDNPLLL' A
#
# COMPACT_ATOMS: atom_id res chain seq x y z
N MET A 1 -29.69 41.01 14.00
CA MET A 1 -28.79 40.37 13.01
C MET A 1 -27.38 40.51 13.52
N THR A 2 -26.83 39.43 14.06
CA THR A 2 -25.39 39.27 14.31
C THR A 2 -25.07 37.82 13.98
N THR A 3 -24.16 37.64 13.04
CA THR A 3 -23.82 36.39 12.37
C THR A 3 -23.11 35.46 13.34
N ASN A 4 -23.63 34.24 13.51
CA ASN A 4 -22.87 33.13 14.08
C ASN A 4 -21.66 32.88 13.16
N SER A 5 -20.49 33.33 13.58
CA SER A 5 -19.23 32.96 12.95
C SER A 5 -19.00 31.47 13.21
N ASN A 6 -19.31 30.62 12.22
CA ASN A 6 -18.78 29.28 12.14
C ASN A 6 -17.27 29.41 11.92
N ILE A 7 -16.53 29.60 13.01
CA ILE A 7 -15.07 29.45 13.01
C ILE A 7 -14.83 27.95 12.82
N PRO A 8 -14.23 27.50 11.69
CA PRO A 8 -13.85 26.10 11.55
C PRO A 8 -12.85 25.79 12.65
N LYS A 9 -13.13 24.75 13.44
CA LYS A 9 -12.21 24.29 14.49
C LYS A 9 -10.95 23.76 13.79
N GLU A 10 -9.79 24.33 14.09
CA GLU A 10 -8.47 24.00 13.52
C GLU A 10 -7.96 22.55 13.78
N ASN A 11 -8.83 21.62 14.18
CA ASN A 11 -8.46 20.26 14.61
C ASN A 11 -9.29 19.15 13.94
N GLU A 12 -9.87 19.40 12.76
CA GLU A 12 -10.23 18.27 11.90
C GLU A 12 -8.93 17.81 11.23
N SER A 13 -8.31 16.77 11.80
CA SER A 13 -7.40 15.95 11.01
C SER A 13 -8.18 15.57 9.77
N MET A 14 -7.73 16.02 8.59
CA MET A 14 -8.22 15.44 7.36
C MET A 14 -7.90 13.95 7.46
N ASP A 15 -8.89 13.16 7.85
CA ASP A 15 -8.80 11.71 7.80
C ASP A 15 -8.47 11.41 6.34
N GLU A 16 -7.21 11.07 6.11
CA GLU A 16 -6.77 10.68 4.78
C GLU A 16 -7.51 9.39 4.48
N ASN A 17 -8.61 9.50 3.72
CA ASN A 17 -9.45 8.36 3.34
C ASN A 17 -8.65 7.46 2.39
N TYR A 18 -7.92 6.53 2.98
CA TYR A 18 -7.24 5.46 2.27
C TYR A 18 -8.23 4.33 2.00
N VAL A 19 -8.44 4.03 0.72
CA VAL A 19 -9.32 2.93 0.27
C VAL A 19 -8.57 1.61 0.17
N ILE A 20 -7.24 1.67 0.05
CA ILE A 20 -6.35 0.52 0.10
C ILE A 20 -5.23 0.85 1.07
N GLU A 21 -4.97 -0.06 1.99
CA GLU A 21 -3.85 0.03 2.92
C GLU A 21 -3.27 -1.37 3.15
N THR A 22 -1.96 -1.51 2.97
CA THR A 22 -1.22 -2.72 3.28
C THR A 22 0.02 -2.38 4.07
N PHE A 23 0.28 -3.16 5.11
CA PHE A 23 1.48 -3.07 5.93
C PHE A 23 2.24 -4.38 5.84
N ASN A 24 3.54 -4.29 5.58
CA ASN A 24 4.46 -5.42 5.55
C ASN A 24 3.98 -6.59 4.64
N LEU A 25 3.34 -6.26 3.51
CA LEU A 25 2.82 -7.25 2.57
C LEU A 25 3.97 -8.07 1.99
N THR A 26 3.95 -9.37 2.29
CA THR A 26 4.94 -10.34 1.83
C THR A 26 4.25 -11.49 1.10
N LYS A 27 4.67 -11.79 -0.12
CA LYS A 27 4.14 -12.88 -0.93
C LYS A 27 5.25 -13.87 -1.24
N ARG A 28 5.06 -15.12 -0.79
CA ARG A 28 5.98 -16.24 -1.05
C ARG A 28 5.26 -17.36 -1.78
N TYR A 29 5.88 -17.90 -2.82
CA TYR A 29 5.37 -19.04 -3.58
C TYR A 29 6.19 -20.29 -3.27
N LYS A 30 5.49 -21.43 -3.13
CA LYS A 30 6.14 -22.74 -3.12
C LYS A 30 6.34 -23.17 -4.56
N VAL A 31 7.59 -23.30 -4.99
CA VAL A 31 7.92 -23.74 -6.35
C VAL A 31 7.91 -25.27 -6.39
N ARG A 32 7.12 -25.85 -7.29
CA ARG A 32 7.03 -27.32 -7.44
C ARG A 32 8.42 -27.90 -7.74
N GLY A 33 8.82 -28.89 -6.97
CA GLY A 33 10.13 -29.55 -7.13
C GLY A 33 11.32 -28.81 -6.50
N LYS A 34 11.09 -27.65 -5.85
CA LYS A 34 12.12 -26.96 -5.05
C LYS A 34 11.75 -26.97 -3.57
N VAL A 35 12.78 -27.09 -2.71
CA VAL A 35 12.64 -26.95 -1.25
C VAL A 35 12.47 -25.47 -0.89
N GLU A 36 13.10 -24.59 -1.66
CA GLU A 36 13.09 -23.15 -1.43
C GLU A 36 11.78 -22.48 -1.86
N LYS A 37 11.43 -21.41 -1.15
CA LYS A 37 10.28 -20.55 -1.46
C LYS A 37 10.77 -19.34 -2.26
N LEU A 38 10.07 -19.00 -3.34
CA LEU A 38 10.33 -17.79 -4.10
C LEU A 38 9.58 -16.62 -3.45
N THR A 39 10.31 -15.58 -3.05
CA THR A 39 9.72 -14.33 -2.53
C THR A 39 9.41 -13.41 -3.70
N ALA A 40 8.12 -13.12 -3.93
CA ALA A 40 7.67 -12.23 -5.00
C ALA A 40 7.40 -10.80 -4.52
N LEU A 41 7.04 -10.64 -3.24
CA LEU A 41 6.92 -9.36 -2.56
C LEU A 41 7.57 -9.49 -1.18
N ASN A 42 8.36 -8.49 -0.79
CA ASN A 42 9.06 -8.48 0.49
C ASN A 42 8.76 -7.17 1.23
N SER A 43 8.00 -7.26 2.33
CA SER A 43 7.72 -6.13 3.24
C SER A 43 7.20 -4.85 2.56
N ILE A 44 6.28 -5.00 1.61
CA ILE A 44 5.69 -3.85 0.91
C ILE A 44 4.71 -3.11 1.83
N ASN A 45 4.87 -1.78 1.94
CA ASN A 45 3.91 -0.88 2.56
C ASN A 45 3.28 -0.04 1.44
N LEU A 46 1.95 -0.02 1.37
CA LEU A 46 1.22 0.68 0.32
C LEU A 46 -0.03 1.31 0.91
N LYS A 47 -0.30 2.56 0.53
CA LYS A 47 -1.55 3.26 0.77
C LYS A 47 -2.04 3.87 -0.54
N VAL A 48 -3.33 3.78 -0.82
CA VAL A 48 -3.96 4.41 -1.98
C VAL A 48 -5.17 5.20 -1.49
N LYS A 49 -5.23 6.49 -1.85
CA LYS A 49 -6.32 7.38 -1.46
C LYS A 49 -7.55 7.16 -2.32
N GLU A 50 -8.72 7.51 -1.79
CA GLU A 50 -9.95 7.51 -2.58
C GLU A 50 -9.80 8.42 -3.81
N GLY A 51 -10.18 7.91 -5.00
CA GLY A 51 -10.09 8.64 -6.27
C GLY A 51 -8.69 8.67 -6.91
N GLU A 52 -7.66 8.10 -6.27
CA GLU A 52 -6.31 8.01 -6.83
C GLU A 52 -6.22 6.92 -7.92
N ILE A 53 -5.65 7.27 -9.08
CA ILE A 53 -5.28 6.26 -10.10
C ILE A 53 -3.92 5.70 -9.72
N PHE A 54 -3.90 4.44 -9.30
CA PHE A 54 -2.70 3.72 -8.92
C PHE A 54 -2.37 2.60 -9.91
N GLY A 55 -1.08 2.42 -10.22
CA GLY A 55 -0.60 1.37 -11.11
C GLY A 55 0.76 0.82 -10.68
N LEU A 56 0.92 -0.50 -10.77
CA LEU A 56 2.20 -1.18 -10.57
C LEU A 56 2.84 -1.46 -11.92
N SER A 57 3.93 -0.75 -12.23
CA SER A 57 4.57 -0.80 -13.55
C SER A 57 5.58 -1.94 -13.68
N ASN A 58 6.32 -2.28 -12.61
CA ASN A 58 7.24 -3.41 -12.58
C ASN A 58 7.34 -3.96 -11.14
N ILE A 59 7.16 -5.28 -10.97
CA ILE A 59 7.55 -5.99 -9.75
C ILE A 59 8.80 -6.80 -10.13
N GLN A 60 9.97 -6.34 -9.68
CA GLN A 60 11.22 -7.09 -9.83
C GLN A 60 11.13 -8.32 -8.92
N ILE A 61 11.09 -9.50 -9.51
CA ILE A 61 11.17 -10.77 -8.78
C ILE A 61 12.64 -11.16 -8.74
N ASP A 62 13.31 -10.87 -7.63
CA ASP A 62 14.68 -11.30 -7.41
C ASP A 62 14.68 -12.82 -7.20
N ASN A 63 15.03 -13.56 -8.25
CA ASN A 63 15.31 -14.99 -8.17
C ASN A 63 16.82 -15.22 -8.31
N PRO A 64 17.55 -15.46 -7.21
CA PRO A 64 18.99 -15.69 -7.24
C PRO A 64 19.40 -16.99 -7.95
N LEU A 65 18.44 -17.83 -8.39
CA LEU A 65 18.67 -19.11 -9.06
C LEU A 65 18.41 -19.09 -10.58
N LEU A 66 18.39 -17.90 -11.22
CA LEU A 66 18.23 -17.73 -12.68
C LEU A 66 19.47 -17.12 -13.36
N LEU A 67 20.66 -17.32 -12.78
CA LEU A 67 21.96 -17.05 -13.41
C LEU A 67 22.68 -18.35 -13.76
#